data_AF-A0A2W5Q2B5-F1
#
_entry.id   AF-A0A2W5Q2B5-F1
#
_cell.length_a   1.000
_cell.length_b   1.000
_cell.length_c   1.000
_cell.angle_alpha   90.00
_cell.angle_beta   90.00
_cell.angle_gamma   90.00
#
_symmetry.space_group_name_H-M   'P 1'
#
loop_
_entity.id
_entity.type
_entity.pdbx_description
1 polymer ?
#
loop_
_entity_poly.entity_id
_entity_poly.type
_entity_poly.pdbx_seq_one_letter_code
_entity_poly.pdbx_strand_id
1 'polypeptide(L)'
;AQGGVVAAPTYFPCHNFQARWPGNTYPHNYTAIDGSIFDNPSVTYFGALRPHLLPEQETIMLCFGTGFTNKSIKKEEWNRYGSLGVVDPVNDLPLISIFFHAPESALLDAFEDEMKDSLYLFNKSLISSRGGDTPSIQIDDGSPKNMKRLKDFADGIVEDNRSRYESMCDLLVRNYESRKTWMESVKPSRWKKIFSYLDK
;
A
#
# COMPACT_ATOMS: atom_id res chain seq x y z
N ALA A 1 0.23 18.99 -6.07
CA ALA A 1 0.19 17.67 -5.43
C ALA A 1 0.08 17.89 -3.92
N GLN A 2 -0.95 17.34 -3.26
CA GLN A 2 -1.06 17.34 -1.80
C GLN A 2 0.07 16.45 -1.25
N GLY A 3 1.16 17.06 -0.81
CA GLY A 3 2.50 16.46 -0.77
C GLY A 3 2.88 15.73 0.52
N GLY A 4 1.93 15.43 1.41
CA GLY A 4 2.23 14.76 2.68
C GLY A 4 2.57 13.27 2.52
N VAL A 5 1.78 12.55 1.72
CA VAL A 5 1.81 11.07 1.67
C VAL A 5 3.10 10.50 1.07
N VAL A 6 3.82 11.29 0.26
CA VAL A 6 5.05 10.87 -0.45
C VAL A 6 6.31 11.57 0.08
N ALA A 7 6.22 12.23 1.25
CA ALA A 7 7.33 12.98 1.84
C ALA A 7 8.27 12.06 2.63
N ALA A 8 8.92 11.11 1.94
CA ALA A 8 9.84 10.13 2.53
C ALA A 8 10.97 10.84 3.29
N PRO A 9 11.19 10.53 4.59
CA PRO A 9 12.31 11.11 5.33
C PRO A 9 13.62 10.85 4.61
N THR A 10 14.54 11.82 4.66
CA THR A 10 15.83 11.86 3.94
C THR A 10 15.75 12.12 2.43
N TYR A 11 14.60 11.89 1.78
CA TYR A 11 14.39 12.23 0.36
C TYR A 11 13.68 13.57 0.17
N PHE A 12 12.65 13.84 0.97
CA PHE A 12 11.83 15.05 0.87
C PHE A 12 11.65 15.75 2.22
N PRO A 13 11.54 17.10 2.24
CA PRO A 13 11.10 17.82 3.42
C PRO A 13 9.68 17.41 3.83
N CYS A 14 9.38 17.51 5.13
CA CYS A 14 8.01 17.34 5.61
C CYS A 14 7.08 18.41 5.01
N HIS A 15 5.80 18.05 4.85
CA HIS A 15 4.81 18.91 4.24
C HIS A 15 3.92 19.57 5.29
N ASN A 16 3.97 20.90 5.37
CA ASN A 16 3.09 21.68 6.23
C ASN A 16 1.83 22.12 5.46
N PHE A 17 0.66 21.91 6.05
CA PHE A 17 -0.61 22.33 5.46
C PHE A 17 -1.63 22.68 6.55
N GLN A 18 -2.70 23.38 6.14
CA GLN A 18 -3.82 23.71 7.02
C GLN A 18 -5.06 22.91 6.62
N ALA A 19 -5.78 22.37 7.61
CA ALA A 19 -7.05 21.70 7.38
C ALA A 19 -8.14 22.24 8.33
N ARG A 20 -9.39 22.20 7.86
CA ARG A 20 -10.59 22.52 8.64
C ARG A 20 -11.51 21.31 8.66
N TRP A 21 -12.18 21.11 9.79
CA TRP A 21 -12.99 19.94 10.09
C TRP A 21 -14.38 20.44 10.49
N PRO A 22 -15.47 19.72 10.16
CA PRO A 22 -16.81 20.09 10.60
C PRO A 22 -16.86 20.32 12.12
N GLY A 23 -17.40 21.45 12.55
CA GLY A 23 -17.46 21.82 13.96
C GLY A 23 -16.25 22.61 14.50
N ASN A 24 -15.24 22.91 13.68
CA ASN A 24 -14.14 23.79 14.08
C ASN A 24 -14.09 25.10 13.27
N THR A 25 -14.09 26.23 13.97
CA THR A 25 -14.08 27.57 13.37
C THR A 25 -12.69 27.98 12.86
N TYR A 26 -11.62 27.38 13.38
CA TYR A 26 -10.24 27.77 13.07
C TYR A 26 -9.49 26.69 12.28
N PRO A 27 -8.68 27.07 11.27
CA PRO A 27 -7.81 26.13 10.58
C PRO A 27 -6.72 25.62 11.53
N HIS A 28 -6.49 24.31 11.51
CA HIS A 28 -5.41 23.65 12.24
C HIS A 28 -4.21 23.43 11.32
N ASN A 29 -3.01 23.64 11.86
CA ASN A 29 -1.76 23.36 11.17
C ASN A 29 -1.39 21.88 11.37
N TYR A 30 -1.05 21.21 10.27
CA TYR A 30 -0.56 19.85 10.25
C TYR A 30 0.81 19.80 9.58
N THR A 31 1.65 18.89 10.06
CA THR A 31 2.91 18.51 9.42
C THR A 31 2.82 17.03 9.08
N ALA A 32 2.93 16.71 7.80
CA ALA A 32 2.91 15.35 7.31
C ALA A 32 4.29 14.92 6.82
N ILE A 33 4.54 13.62 6.98
CA ILE A 33 5.63 12.86 6.41
C ILE A 33 5.01 11.67 5.65
N ASP A 34 5.84 10.91 4.95
CA ASP A 34 5.39 9.74 4.19
C ASP A 34 4.51 8.79 5.00
N GLY A 35 3.44 8.31 4.35
CA GLY A 35 2.49 7.38 4.95
C GLY A 35 3.06 5.99 5.17
N SER A 36 4.03 5.55 4.37
CA SER A 36 4.64 4.21 4.42
C SER A 36 5.29 3.88 5.78
N ILE A 37 5.61 4.88 6.61
CA ILE A 37 6.10 4.68 7.98
C ILE A 37 5.04 4.00 8.85
N PHE A 38 3.76 4.23 8.56
CA PHE A 38 2.62 3.77 9.35
C PHE A 38 1.63 2.93 8.57
N ASP A 39 1.90 2.65 7.28
CA ASP A 39 0.94 2.04 6.38
C ASP A 39 1.49 0.77 5.74
N ASN A 40 0.75 -0.31 5.90
CA ASN A 40 0.86 -1.57 5.17
C ASN A 40 -0.53 -2.26 5.22
N PRO A 41 -0.80 -3.24 4.35
CA PRO A 41 -2.12 -3.85 4.25
C PRO A 41 -2.68 -4.37 5.57
N SER A 42 -1.85 -4.94 6.43
CA SER A 42 -2.25 -5.47 7.73
C SER A 42 -2.65 -4.36 8.71
N VAL A 43 -1.86 -3.28 8.79
CA VAL A 43 -2.19 -2.12 9.64
C VAL A 43 -3.45 -1.43 9.15
N THR A 44 -3.59 -1.20 7.83
CA THR A 44 -4.80 -0.62 7.25
C THR A 44 -6.03 -1.49 7.57
N TYR A 45 -5.91 -2.81 7.39
CA TYR A 45 -7.01 -3.73 7.63
C TYR A 45 -7.44 -3.73 9.10
N PHE A 46 -6.52 -4.06 10.02
CA PHE A 46 -6.85 -4.20 11.43
C PHE A 46 -7.21 -2.87 12.11
N GLY A 47 -6.49 -1.80 11.75
CA GLY A 47 -6.63 -0.51 12.41
C GLY A 47 -7.75 0.37 11.86
N ALA A 48 -7.96 0.36 10.54
CA ALA A 48 -8.84 1.33 9.88
C ALA A 48 -10.06 0.70 9.20
N LEU A 49 -10.01 -0.54 8.75
CA LEU A 49 -11.13 -1.15 8.03
C LEU A 49 -11.98 -2.04 8.93
N ARG A 50 -11.37 -3.04 9.58
CA ARG A 50 -12.04 -4.09 10.35
C ARG A 50 -13.08 -3.58 11.37
N PRO A 51 -12.83 -2.52 12.16
CA PRO A 51 -13.82 -2.01 13.12
C PRO A 51 -15.09 -1.44 12.49
N HIS A 52 -15.07 -1.14 11.19
CA HIS A 52 -16.19 -0.55 10.45
C HIS A 52 -16.87 -1.54 9.50
N LEU A 53 -16.35 -2.77 9.37
CA LEU A 53 -16.99 -3.83 8.59
C LEU A 53 -18.13 -4.46 9.40
N LEU A 54 -19.23 -4.79 8.72
CA LEU A 54 -20.27 -5.60 9.33
C LEU A 54 -19.76 -7.05 9.49
N PRO A 55 -20.15 -7.78 10.55
CA PRO A 55 -19.67 -9.15 10.79
C PRO A 55 -19.87 -10.12 9.61
N GLU A 56 -20.96 -9.94 8.85
CA GLU A 56 -21.33 -10.79 7.72
C GLU A 56 -20.88 -10.23 6.36
N GLN A 57 -20.14 -9.10 6.36
CA GLN A 57 -19.72 -8.47 5.12
C GLN A 57 -18.51 -9.20 4.54
N GLU A 58 -18.74 -9.94 3.47
CA GLU A 58 -17.67 -10.51 2.66
C GLU A 58 -16.75 -9.39 2.16
N THR A 59 -15.46 -9.50 2.51
CA THR A 59 -14.45 -8.48 2.21
C THR A 59 -13.31 -9.11 1.44
N ILE A 60 -12.95 -8.51 0.31
CA ILE A 60 -11.84 -8.93 -0.54
C ILE A 60 -10.81 -7.82 -0.55
N MET A 61 -9.55 -8.17 -0.32
CA MET A 61 -8.43 -7.23 -0.37
C MET A 61 -7.53 -7.50 -1.56
N LEU A 62 -7.29 -6.44 -2.33
CA LEU A 62 -6.36 -6.43 -3.46
C LEU A 62 -5.14 -5.61 -3.05
N CYS A 63 -3.98 -6.24 -2.97
CA CYS A 63 -2.73 -5.63 -2.54
C CYS A 63 -1.73 -5.66 -3.69
N PHE A 64 -1.25 -4.48 -4.10
CA PHE A 64 -0.27 -4.32 -5.17
C PHE A 64 1.03 -3.80 -4.56
N GLY A 65 2.05 -4.65 -4.53
CA GLY A 65 3.36 -4.29 -4.01
C GLY A 65 4.25 -3.65 -5.07
N THR A 66 5.20 -2.84 -4.61
CA THR A 66 6.25 -2.22 -5.45
C THR A 66 7.50 -3.09 -5.59
N GLY A 67 7.44 -4.33 -5.11
CA GLY A 67 8.59 -5.21 -4.96
C GLY A 67 9.18 -5.16 -3.55
N PHE A 68 9.87 -6.22 -3.15
CA PHE A 68 10.54 -6.29 -1.85
C PHE A 68 11.99 -6.76 -1.96
N THR A 69 12.82 -6.27 -1.04
CA THR A 69 14.21 -6.68 -0.87
C THR A 69 14.35 -7.25 0.53
N ASN A 70 14.34 -8.58 0.69
CA ASN A 70 14.63 -9.24 1.97
C ASN A 70 16.13 -9.18 2.26
N LYS A 71 16.66 -7.97 2.44
CA LYS A 71 18.07 -7.76 2.76
C LYS A 71 18.28 -8.13 4.22
N SER A 72 19.01 -9.23 4.44
CA SER A 72 19.46 -9.59 5.79
C SER A 72 20.69 -8.76 6.14
N ILE A 73 20.61 -8.00 7.24
CA ILE A 73 21.74 -7.26 7.80
C ILE A 73 22.39 -8.13 8.87
N LYS A 74 23.68 -8.44 8.73
CA LYS A 74 24.41 -9.25 9.72
C LYS A 74 24.73 -8.43 10.96
N LYS A 75 24.90 -9.11 12.10
CA LYS A 75 25.28 -8.49 13.38
C LYS A 75 26.51 -7.58 13.25
N GLU A 76 27.54 -8.04 12.56
CA GLU A 76 28.81 -7.32 12.42
C GLU A 76 28.66 -6.08 11.53
N GLU A 77 27.72 -6.09 10.60
CA GLU A 77 27.38 -4.96 9.75
C GLU A 77 26.55 -3.93 10.53
N TRP A 78 25.52 -4.39 11.24
CA TRP A 78 24.69 -3.55 12.11
C TRP A 78 25.53 -2.80 13.16
N ASN A 79 26.44 -3.50 13.83
CA ASN A 79 27.30 -2.91 14.84
C ASN A 79 28.27 -1.85 14.29
N ARG A 80 28.56 -1.88 12.98
CA ARG A 80 29.43 -0.90 12.32
C ARG A 80 28.70 0.38 11.91
N TYR A 81 27.37 0.34 11.74
CA TYR A 81 26.60 1.51 11.33
C TYR A 81 26.62 2.65 12.36
N GLY A 82 26.63 2.33 13.66
CA GLY A 82 26.52 3.35 14.70
C GLY A 82 25.23 4.18 14.58
N SER A 83 25.17 5.35 15.21
CA SER A 83 23.97 6.20 15.23
C SER A 83 23.65 6.88 13.90
N LEU A 84 24.68 7.18 13.08
CA LEU A 84 24.50 7.84 11.78
C LEU A 84 24.28 6.84 10.65
N GLY A 85 24.98 5.70 10.65
CA GLY A 85 24.89 4.73 9.57
C GLY A 85 23.51 4.08 9.44
N VAL A 86 22.73 3.99 10.53
CA VAL A 86 21.36 3.45 10.50
C VAL A 86 20.35 4.36 9.79
N VAL A 87 20.69 5.63 9.56
CA VAL A 87 19.88 6.61 8.82
C VAL A 87 20.61 7.15 7.58
N ASP A 88 21.70 6.51 7.18
CA ASP A 88 22.49 6.92 6.02
C ASP A 88 21.96 6.25 4.73
N PRO A 89 21.62 7.02 3.69
CA PRO A 89 21.25 6.48 2.37
C PRO A 89 22.26 5.50 1.78
N VAL A 90 23.56 5.69 2.04
CA VAL A 90 24.61 4.77 1.54
C VAL A 90 24.44 3.36 2.11
N ASN A 91 23.87 3.23 3.30
CA ASN A 91 23.58 1.95 3.94
C ASN A 91 22.15 1.44 3.63
N ASP A 92 21.43 2.10 2.71
CA ASP A 92 20.04 1.78 2.34
C ASP A 92 19.04 2.08 3.48
N LEU A 93 19.32 3.13 4.26
CA LEU A 93 18.48 3.61 5.36
C LEU A 93 17.95 2.48 6.29
N PRO A 94 18.83 1.70 6.95
CA PRO A 94 18.43 0.50 7.69
C PRO A 94 17.28 0.69 8.68
N LEU A 95 17.26 1.81 9.40
CA LEU A 95 16.21 2.12 10.37
C LEU A 95 14.86 2.40 9.70
N ILE A 96 14.86 3.11 8.56
CA ILE A 96 13.64 3.42 7.80
C ILE A 96 13.10 2.12 7.18
N SER A 97 13.97 1.28 6.62
CA SER A 97 13.59 -0.02 6.09
C SER A 97 12.94 -0.91 7.16
N ILE A 98 13.47 -0.93 8.39
CA ILE A 98 12.83 -1.62 9.52
C ILE A 98 11.45 -1.05 9.81
N PHE A 99 11.28 0.28 9.85
CA PHE A 99 9.96 0.87 10.09
C PHE A 99 8.94 0.53 9.01
N PHE A 100 9.35 0.42 7.74
CA PHE A 100 8.46 0.02 6.65
C PHE A 100 8.03 -1.45 6.75
N HIS A 101 8.93 -2.36 7.16
CA HIS A 101 8.66 -3.80 7.14
C HIS A 101 8.23 -4.41 8.48
N ALA A 102 8.54 -3.78 9.62
CA ALA A 102 8.28 -4.34 10.93
C ALA A 102 6.77 -4.54 11.21
N PRO A 103 5.88 -3.56 10.93
CA PRO A 103 4.47 -3.76 11.23
C PRO A 103 3.81 -4.75 10.27
N GLU A 104 4.28 -4.83 9.02
CA GLU A 104 3.88 -5.87 8.07
C GLU A 104 4.27 -7.25 8.61
N SER A 105 5.56 -7.47 8.92
CA SER A 105 6.06 -8.75 9.42
C SER A 105 5.40 -9.21 10.72
N ALA A 106 5.04 -8.27 11.61
CA ALA A 106 4.41 -8.59 12.88
C ALA A 106 2.93 -9.00 12.75
N LEU A 107 2.25 -8.57 11.68
CA LEU A 107 0.80 -8.75 11.51
C LEU A 107 0.44 -9.62 10.31
N LEU A 108 1.40 -9.94 9.44
CA LEU A 108 1.15 -10.63 8.17
C LEU A 108 0.46 -11.98 8.39
N ASP A 109 0.95 -12.81 9.31
CA ASP A 109 0.36 -14.14 9.57
C ASP A 109 -1.10 -14.05 10.01
N ALA A 110 -1.42 -13.13 10.93
CA ALA A 110 -2.79 -12.92 11.39
C ALA A 110 -3.68 -12.33 10.28
N PHE A 111 -3.11 -11.45 9.46
CA PHE A 111 -3.79 -10.86 8.31
C PHE A 111 -4.11 -11.90 7.23
N GLU A 112 -3.14 -12.74 6.88
CA GLU A 112 -3.31 -13.82 5.91
C GLU A 112 -4.30 -14.87 6.40
N ASP A 113 -4.27 -15.23 7.70
CA ASP A 113 -5.24 -16.19 8.26
C ASP A 113 -6.67 -15.62 8.34
N GLU A 114 -6.86 -14.32 8.57
CA GLU A 114 -8.21 -13.74 8.55
C GLU A 114 -8.75 -13.61 7.12
N MET A 115 -7.91 -13.21 6.16
CA MET A 115 -8.34 -12.95 4.79
C MET A 115 -8.40 -14.21 3.90
N LYS A 116 -7.54 -15.20 4.12
CA LYS A 116 -7.48 -16.48 3.37
C LYS A 116 -7.61 -16.27 1.85
N ASP A 117 -8.62 -16.91 1.24
CA ASP A 117 -8.91 -16.88 -0.20
C ASP A 117 -9.37 -15.49 -0.69
N SER A 118 -9.72 -14.59 0.23
CA SER A 118 -10.12 -13.22 -0.06
C SER A 118 -8.95 -12.24 -0.13
N LEU A 119 -7.70 -12.71 0.02
CA LEU A 119 -6.49 -11.92 -0.19
C LEU A 119 -5.90 -12.16 -1.58
N TYR A 120 -5.72 -11.08 -2.35
CA TYR A 120 -4.99 -11.08 -3.61
C TYR A 120 -3.76 -10.19 -3.46
N LEU A 121 -2.61 -10.80 -3.17
CA LEU A 121 -1.32 -10.11 -3.05
C LEU A 121 -0.49 -10.30 -4.32
N PHE A 122 -0.22 -9.21 -5.04
CA PHE A 122 0.64 -9.16 -6.21
C PHE A 122 1.92 -8.44 -5.85
N ASN A 123 2.96 -9.20 -5.50
CA ASN A 123 4.28 -8.67 -5.13
C ASN A 123 5.38 -9.68 -5.51
N LYS A 124 6.62 -9.21 -5.68
CA LYS A 124 7.76 -10.06 -6.07
C LYS A 124 9.08 -9.54 -5.49
N SER A 125 10.04 -10.44 -5.30
CA SER A 125 11.35 -10.06 -4.81
C SER A 125 12.19 -9.41 -5.92
N LEU A 126 12.69 -8.19 -5.66
CA LEU A 126 13.56 -7.42 -6.55
C LEU A 126 14.96 -8.05 -6.75
N ILE A 127 15.36 -8.96 -5.86
CA ILE A 127 16.69 -9.58 -5.83
C ILE A 127 16.70 -11.06 -6.27
N SER A 128 15.52 -11.66 -6.43
CA SER A 128 15.39 -13.11 -6.70
C SER A 128 15.64 -13.50 -8.17
N SER A 129 15.67 -12.53 -9.08
CA SER A 129 15.88 -12.79 -10.51
C SER A 129 17.38 -13.00 -10.78
N ARG A 130 17.80 -14.25 -10.98
CA ARG A 130 19.15 -14.59 -11.43
C ARG A 130 19.38 -14.06 -12.87
N GLY A 131 19.75 -12.79 -13.02
CA GLY A 131 20.09 -12.18 -14.31
C GLY A 131 20.12 -10.66 -14.23
N GLY A 132 21.15 -10.02 -14.82
CA GLY A 132 21.52 -8.60 -14.63
C GLY A 132 20.55 -7.52 -15.14
N ASP A 133 19.26 -7.81 -15.23
CA ASP A 133 18.22 -6.88 -15.68
C ASP A 133 17.11 -6.61 -14.65
N THR A 134 17.42 -6.82 -13.37
CA THR A 134 16.53 -6.40 -12.27
C THR A 134 16.45 -4.87 -12.17
N PRO A 135 15.32 -4.32 -11.70
CA PRO A 135 15.24 -2.92 -11.31
C PRO A 135 16.29 -2.56 -10.24
N SER A 136 16.64 -1.28 -10.20
CA SER A 136 17.35 -0.69 -9.08
C SER A 136 16.52 -0.83 -7.81
N ILE A 137 17.20 -1.10 -6.70
CA ILE A 137 16.58 -1.12 -5.37
C ILE A 137 16.45 0.29 -4.78
N GLN A 138 17.08 1.30 -5.40
CA GLN A 138 17.02 2.68 -4.96
C GLN A 138 15.72 3.34 -5.45
N ILE A 139 14.92 3.84 -4.52
CA ILE A 139 13.58 4.39 -4.81
C ILE A 139 13.61 5.69 -5.63
N ASP A 140 14.75 6.38 -5.67
CA ASP A 140 14.97 7.64 -6.36
C ASP A 140 15.64 7.49 -7.74
N ASP A 141 15.92 6.25 -8.20
CA ASP A 141 16.45 5.99 -9.55
C ASP A 141 15.34 6.12 -10.61
N GLY A 142 15.07 7.35 -11.00
CA GLY A 142 14.16 7.68 -12.11
C GLY A 142 14.79 7.56 -13.50
N SER A 143 15.94 6.90 -13.66
CA SER A 143 16.60 6.81 -14.97
C SER A 143 15.72 6.07 -15.98
N PRO A 144 15.72 6.44 -17.28
CA PRO A 144 14.90 5.76 -18.29
C PRO A 144 15.15 4.24 -18.37
N LYS A 145 16.40 3.84 -18.12
CA LYS A 145 16.80 2.43 -18.06
C LYS A 145 16.14 1.71 -16.87
N ASN A 146 16.13 2.34 -15.69
CA ASN A 146 15.47 1.75 -14.53
C ASN A 146 13.95 1.71 -14.68
N MET A 147 13.34 2.75 -15.25
CA MET A 147 11.90 2.77 -15.53
C MET A 147 11.47 1.66 -16.49
N LYS A 148 12.28 1.36 -17.51
CA LYS A 148 12.04 0.20 -18.38
C LYS A 148 12.08 -1.10 -17.59
N ARG A 149 13.07 -1.28 -16.72
CA ARG A 149 13.20 -2.49 -15.87
C ARG A 149 12.04 -2.64 -14.89
N LEU A 150 11.58 -1.56 -14.29
CA LEU A 150 10.39 -1.56 -13.42
C LEU A 150 9.14 -1.99 -14.18
N LYS A 151 8.99 -1.56 -15.44
CA LYS A 151 7.90 -2.03 -16.29
C LYS A 151 8.00 -3.53 -16.58
N ASP A 152 9.17 -3.99 -17.03
CA ASP A 152 9.40 -5.41 -17.31
C ASP A 152 9.21 -6.27 -16.04
N PHE A 153 9.57 -5.74 -14.86
CA PHE A 153 9.33 -6.35 -13.56
C PHE A 153 7.83 -6.45 -13.21
N ALA A 154 7.06 -5.39 -13.44
CA ALA A 154 5.61 -5.40 -13.22
C ALA A 154 4.91 -6.40 -14.16
N ASP A 155 5.31 -6.45 -15.44
CA ASP A 155 4.81 -7.46 -16.39
C ASP A 155 5.13 -8.89 -15.88
N GLY A 156 6.31 -9.09 -15.29
CA GLY A 156 6.68 -10.33 -14.64
C GLY A 156 5.81 -10.71 -13.43
N ILE A 157 5.36 -9.74 -12.62
CA ILE A 157 4.41 -10.02 -11.52
C ILE A 157 3.08 -10.53 -12.06
N VAL A 158 2.57 -9.91 -13.12
CA VAL A 158 1.31 -10.30 -13.76
C VAL A 158 1.43 -11.70 -14.35
N GLU A 159 2.53 -11.99 -15.06
CA GLU A 159 2.74 -13.30 -15.67
C GLU A 159 2.82 -14.41 -14.62
N ASP A 160 3.62 -14.22 -13.58
CA ASP A 160 3.77 -15.20 -12.49
C ASP A 160 2.43 -15.49 -11.77
N ASN A 161 1.50 -14.54 -11.79
CA ASN A 161 0.21 -14.62 -11.11
C ASN A 161 -0.98 -14.66 -12.08
N ARG A 162 -0.77 -15.02 -13.36
CA ARG A 162 -1.77 -14.90 -14.44
C ARG A 162 -3.15 -15.44 -14.06
N SER A 163 -3.22 -16.67 -13.55
CA SER A 163 -4.51 -17.29 -13.17
C SER A 163 -5.22 -16.51 -12.05
N ARG A 164 -4.47 -16.06 -11.04
CA ARG A 164 -4.99 -15.25 -9.92
C ARG A 164 -5.46 -13.87 -10.39
N TYR A 165 -4.69 -13.26 -11.30
CA TYR A 165 -5.01 -11.98 -11.93
C TYR A 165 -6.30 -12.06 -12.76
N GLU A 166 -6.44 -13.09 -13.60
CA GLU A 166 -7.66 -13.32 -14.39
C GLU A 166 -8.88 -13.55 -13.49
N SER A 167 -8.71 -14.34 -12.42
CA SER A 167 -9.77 -14.61 -11.44
C SER A 167 -10.24 -13.33 -10.72
N MET A 168 -9.29 -12.46 -10.37
CA MET A 168 -9.58 -11.13 -9.81
C MET A 168 -10.34 -10.25 -10.79
N CYS A 169 -9.93 -10.20 -12.07
CA CYS A 169 -10.62 -9.41 -13.09
C CYS A 169 -12.06 -9.89 -13.29
N ASP A 170 -12.28 -11.20 -13.40
CA ASP A 170 -13.61 -11.80 -13.48
C ASP A 170 -14.49 -11.42 -12.29
N LEU A 171 -13.93 -11.47 -11.08
CA LEU A 171 -14.63 -11.10 -9.85
C LEU A 171 -15.08 -9.64 -9.89
N LEU A 172 -14.19 -8.71 -10.29
CA LEU A 172 -14.50 -7.28 -10.37
C LEU A 172 -15.59 -7.00 -11.41
N VAL A 173 -15.53 -7.63 -12.59
CA VAL A 173 -16.54 -7.49 -13.64
C VAL A 173 -17.89 -8.03 -13.16
N ARG A 174 -17.92 -9.22 -12.57
CA ARG A 174 -19.16 -9.80 -12.00
C ARG A 174 -19.77 -8.91 -10.93
N ASN A 175 -18.95 -8.34 -10.05
CA ASN A 175 -19.42 -7.43 -9.01
C ASN A 175 -20.03 -6.16 -9.62
N TYR A 176 -19.36 -5.57 -10.61
CA TYR A 176 -19.86 -4.39 -11.33
C TYR A 176 -21.21 -4.65 -12.00
N GLU A 177 -21.34 -5.73 -12.78
CA GLU A 177 -22.58 -6.06 -13.50
C GLU A 177 -23.73 -6.40 -12.54
N SER A 178 -23.43 -7.08 -11.42
CA SER A 178 -24.40 -7.35 -10.35
C SER A 178 -24.93 -6.05 -9.73
N ARG A 179 -24.03 -5.12 -9.38
CA ARG A 179 -24.42 -3.81 -8.82
C ARG A 179 -25.23 -3.00 -9.82
N LYS A 180 -24.83 -2.97 -11.08
CA LYS A 180 -25.57 -2.28 -12.14
C LYS A 180 -26.98 -2.84 -12.31
N THR A 181 -27.13 -4.16 -12.43
CA THR A 181 -28.42 -4.84 -12.53
C THR A 181 -29.31 -4.56 -11.31
N TRP A 182 -28.73 -4.60 -10.11
CA TRP A 182 -29.44 -4.24 -8.88
C TRP A 182 -29.92 -2.78 -8.91
N MET A 183 -29.05 -1.85 -9.28
CA MET A 183 -29.39 -0.43 -9.39
C MET A 183 -30.54 -0.18 -10.38
N GLU A 184 -30.55 -0.88 -11.51
CA GLU A 184 -31.60 -0.82 -12.53
C GLU A 184 -32.93 -1.43 -12.03
N SER A 185 -32.88 -2.47 -11.22
CA SER A 185 -34.06 -3.11 -10.62
C SER A 185 -34.73 -2.28 -9.51
N VAL A 186 -33.97 -1.41 -8.84
CA VAL A 186 -34.47 -0.57 -7.75
C VAL A 186 -35.04 0.73 -8.33
N LYS A 187 -36.38 0.85 -8.38
CA LYS A 187 -37.09 2.03 -8.92
C LYS A 187 -36.49 3.37 -8.41
N PRO A 188 -36.38 4.41 -9.25
CA PRO A 188 -35.71 5.68 -8.92
C PRO A 188 -36.24 6.43 -7.69
N SER A 189 -37.45 6.12 -7.23
CA SER A 189 -38.08 6.80 -6.08
C SER A 189 -37.44 6.48 -4.73
N ARG A 190 -36.66 5.39 -4.61
CA ARG A 190 -35.98 5.00 -3.35
C ARG A 190 -34.60 5.66 -3.18
N TRP A 191 -33.93 6.00 -4.28
CA TRP A 191 -32.59 6.61 -4.29
C TRP A 191 -32.59 8.03 -3.70
N LYS A 192 -33.60 8.86 -4.03
CA LYS A 192 -33.76 10.19 -3.44
C LYS A 192 -33.88 10.18 -1.91
N LYS A 193 -34.35 9.07 -1.33
CA LYS A 193 -34.56 8.94 0.12
C LYS A 193 -33.37 8.35 0.86
N ILE A 194 -32.51 7.59 0.19
CA ILE A 194 -31.30 6.98 0.78
C ILE A 194 -30.13 7.97 0.73
N PHE A 195 -29.96 8.70 -0.37
CA PHE A 195 -28.89 9.69 -0.50
C PHE A 195 -29.22 11.05 0.15
N SER A 196 -30.49 11.33 0.46
CA SER A 196 -30.85 12.53 1.25
C SER A 196 -30.36 12.50 2.70
N TYR A 197 -29.89 11.35 3.20
CA TYR A 197 -29.27 11.22 4.52
C TYR A 197 -27.76 11.40 4.50
N LEU A 198 -27.13 11.49 3.32
CA LEU A 198 -25.70 11.76 3.16
C LEU A 198 -25.41 13.24 2.88
N ASP A 199 -26.46 14.05 2.65
CA ASP A 199 -26.42 15.51 2.44
C ASP A 199 -26.80 16.33 3.69
N LYS A 200 -26.80 15.72 4.88
CA LYS A 200 -26.99 16.41 6.18
C LYS A 200 -25.77 16.22 7.07
#